data_AF-A0A0B4ER82-F1
#
_entry.id   AF-A0A0B4ER82-F1
#
_cell.length_a   1.000
_cell.length_b   1.000
_cell.length_c   1.000
_cell.angle_alpha   90.00
_cell.angle_beta   90.00
_cell.angle_gamma   90.00
#
_symmetry.space_group_name_H-M   'P 1'
#
loop_
_entity.id
_entity.type
_entity.pdbx_description
1 polymer ?
#
loop_
_entity_poly.entity_id
_entity_poly.type
_entity_poly.pdbx_seq_one_letter_code
_entity_poly.pdbx_strand_id
1 'polypeptide(L)'
;MKKVMQRIKGKYISIFIAFLGVNSSFAGDIGYVLVIPIAGILYKQLKRNPIAGILLGFASTSAGFAACLVSIDALLGGLSTSAASIVNANYIVTPLANSIFMFFFTFFITGIIAFINDRFIEPKVEYFFLRRNRK
;
A
#
# COMPACT_ATOMS: atom_id res chain seq x y z
N MET A 1 3.35 16.03 -14.38
CA MET A 1 2.42 15.55 -13.31
C MET A 1 0.94 15.73 -13.64
N LYS A 2 0.43 16.92 -14.02
CA LYS A 2 -1.02 17.15 -14.29
C LYS A 2 -1.68 16.21 -15.33
N LYS A 3 -0.96 15.82 -16.39
CA LYS A 3 -1.50 14.94 -17.46
C LYS A 3 -1.75 13.49 -17.02
N VAL A 4 -1.02 12.98 -16.02
CA VAL A 4 -1.22 11.61 -15.51
C VAL A 4 -2.49 11.54 -14.65
N MET A 5 -2.81 12.61 -13.92
CA MET A 5 -3.99 12.72 -13.06
C MET A 5 -5.32 12.86 -13.82
N GLN A 6 -5.34 13.45 -15.03
CA GLN A 6 -6.59 13.64 -15.79
C GLN A 6 -7.08 12.38 -16.54
N ARG A 7 -6.24 11.36 -16.73
CA ARG A 7 -6.60 10.13 -17.48
C ARG A 7 -7.11 8.98 -16.62
N ILE A 8 -6.96 9.07 -15.30
CA ILE A 8 -7.46 8.03 -14.39
C ILE A 8 -8.96 8.31 -14.21
N LYS A 9 -9.81 7.60 -14.97
CA LYS A 9 -11.25 7.48 -14.66
C LYS A 9 -11.35 7.20 -13.16
N GLY A 10 -12.19 7.94 -12.41
CA GLY A 10 -12.19 7.93 -10.93
C GLY A 10 -12.18 6.54 -10.26
N LYS A 11 -12.60 5.50 -10.99
CA LYS A 11 -12.52 4.09 -10.60
C LYS A 11 -11.10 3.51 -10.42
N TYR A 12 -10.08 4.05 -11.08
CA TYR A 12 -8.70 3.52 -11.01
C TYR A 12 -7.81 4.25 -10.01
N ILE A 13 -8.28 5.35 -9.40
CA ILE A 13 -7.47 6.13 -8.45
C ILE A 13 -7.14 5.33 -7.20
N SER A 14 -8.07 4.46 -6.76
CA SER A 14 -7.92 3.63 -5.57
C SER A 14 -6.81 2.60 -5.76
N ILE A 15 -6.76 1.99 -6.95
CA ILE A 15 -5.70 1.06 -7.35
C ILE A 15 -4.36 1.79 -7.44
N PHE A 16 -4.34 2.99 -8.03
CA PHE A 16 -3.11 3.77 -8.15
C PHE A 16 -2.52 4.17 -6.79
N ILE A 17 -3.36 4.65 -5.87
CA ILE A 17 -2.95 5.01 -4.51
C ILE A 17 -2.52 3.78 -3.72
N ALA A 18 -3.25 2.67 -3.85
CA ALA A 18 -2.87 1.41 -3.21
C ALA A 18 -1.50 0.93 -3.70
N PHE A 19 -1.28 0.96 -5.02
CA PHE A 19 -0.01 0.57 -5.62
C PHE A 19 1.14 1.47 -5.17
N LEU A 20 0.93 2.79 -5.16
CA LEU A 20 1.93 3.76 -4.71
C LEU A 20 2.27 3.57 -3.23
N GLY A 21 1.27 3.31 -2.39
CA GLY A 21 1.46 3.05 -0.96
C GLY A 21 2.24 1.77 -0.70
N VAL A 22 1.88 0.68 -1.37
CA VAL A 22 2.58 -0.62 -1.21
C VAL A 22 4.06 -0.48 -1.62
N ASN A 23 4.33 0.21 -2.73
CA ASN A 23 5.71 0.45 -3.18
C ASN A 23 6.49 1.49 -2.35
N SER A 24 5.83 2.25 -1.49
CA SER A 24 6.50 3.28 -0.69
C SER A 24 7.45 2.69 0.38
N SER A 25 7.38 1.39 0.64
CA SER A 25 8.26 0.71 1.59
C SER A 25 9.75 0.85 1.24
N PHE A 26 10.10 1.01 -0.05
CA PHE A 26 11.50 1.25 -0.43
C PHE A 26 12.01 2.64 0.01
N ALA A 27 11.11 3.62 0.19
CA ALA A 27 11.46 4.96 0.67
C ALA A 27 11.54 5.06 2.20
N GLY A 28 11.34 3.94 2.92
CA GLY A 28 11.30 3.90 4.38
C GLY A 28 10.12 4.68 4.96
N ASP A 29 10.33 5.30 6.13
CA ASP A 29 9.29 6.00 6.91
C ASP A 29 8.68 7.20 6.17
N ILE A 30 9.36 7.72 5.15
CA ILE A 30 8.90 8.83 4.32
C ILE A 30 7.62 8.46 3.55
N GLY A 31 7.42 7.17 3.24
CA GLY A 31 6.22 6.67 2.58
C GLY A 31 4.93 7.02 3.33
N TYR A 32 4.94 6.88 4.66
CA TYR A 32 3.78 7.21 5.50
C TYR A 32 3.47 8.71 5.50
N VAL A 33 4.51 9.53 5.58
CA VAL A 33 4.37 10.99 5.67
C VAL A 33 3.81 11.57 4.36
N LEU A 34 4.18 11.02 3.21
CA LEU A 34 3.76 11.55 1.91
C LEU A 34 2.49 10.89 1.36
N VAL A 35 2.38 9.56 1.39
CA VAL A 35 1.31 8.85 0.69
C VAL A 35 -0.06 9.14 1.30
N ILE A 36 -0.16 9.18 2.63
CA ILE A 36 -1.42 9.39 3.35
C ILE A 36 -2.06 10.76 3.01
N PRO A 37 -1.37 11.90 3.17
CA PRO A 37 -1.97 13.19 2.84
C PRO A 37 -2.22 13.35 1.34
N ILE A 38 -1.33 12.83 0.47
CA ILE A 38 -1.52 12.88 -0.97
C ILE A 38 -2.79 12.12 -1.38
N ALA A 39 -3.04 10.94 -0.80
CA ALA A 39 -4.24 10.17 -1.05
C ALA A 39 -5.51 10.93 -0.68
N GLY A 40 -5.53 11.59 0.48
CA GLY A 40 -6.65 12.44 0.91
C GLY A 40 -6.88 13.63 -0.04
N ILE A 41 -5.81 14.31 -0.47
CA ILE A 41 -5.88 15.43 -1.42
C ILE A 41 -6.42 14.97 -2.78
N LEU A 42 -5.97 13.81 -3.28
CA LEU A 42 -6.45 13.24 -4.54
C LEU A 42 -7.94 12.91 -4.49
N TYR A 43 -8.41 12.31 -3.39
CA TYR A 43 -9.84 12.04 -3.18
C TYR A 43 -10.66 13.34 -3.14
N LYS A 44 -10.16 14.37 -2.44
CA LYS A 44 -10.79 15.69 -2.40
C LYS A 44 -10.90 16.32 -3.80
N GLN A 45 -9.85 16.24 -4.61
CA GLN A 45 -9.86 16.77 -5.98
C GLN A 45 -10.84 16.05 -6.90
N LEU A 46 -11.09 14.77 -6.65
CA LEU A 46 -12.05 13.95 -7.40
C LEU A 46 -13.50 14.05 -6.89
N LYS A 47 -13.78 14.96 -5.96
CA LYS A 47 -15.09 15.08 -5.26
C LYS A 47 -15.51 13.80 -4.52
N ARG A 48 -14.56 12.93 -4.16
CA ARG A 48 -14.78 11.74 -3.32
C ARG A 48 -14.46 12.10 -1.86
N ASN A 49 -14.85 11.24 -0.92
CA ASN A 49 -14.62 11.53 0.50
C ASN A 49 -13.12 11.48 0.84
N PRO A 50 -12.48 12.58 1.28
CA PRO A 50 -11.05 12.60 1.56
C PRO A 50 -10.63 11.64 2.67
N ILE A 51 -11.53 11.32 3.60
CA ILE A 51 -11.26 10.38 4.70
C ILE A 51 -11.11 8.95 4.18
N ALA A 52 -11.89 8.57 3.15
CA ALA A 52 -11.69 7.29 2.48
C ALA A 52 -10.31 7.23 1.81
N GLY A 53 -9.86 8.34 1.20
CA GLY A 53 -8.49 8.45 0.65
C GLY A 53 -7.40 8.32 1.71
N ILE A 54 -7.57 8.95 2.88
CA ILE A 54 -6.62 8.84 4.00
C ILE A 54 -6.55 7.40 4.53
N LEU A 55 -7.70 6.75 4.73
CA LEU A 55 -7.78 5.35 5.16
C LEU A 55 -7.13 4.42 4.14
N LEU A 56 -7.37 4.66 2.84
CA LEU A 56 -6.75 3.92 1.76
C LEU A 56 -5.23 4.05 1.78
N GLY A 57 -4.72 5.29 1.89
CA GLY A 57 -3.28 5.55 1.96
C GLY A 57 -2.61 4.93 3.19
N PHE A 58 -3.28 4.97 4.35
CA PHE A 58 -2.78 4.34 5.56
C PHE A 58 -2.72 2.81 5.41
N ALA A 59 -3.83 2.20 4.96
CA ALA A 59 -3.90 0.75 4.76
C ALA A 59 -2.88 0.25 3.72
N SER A 60 -2.67 0.99 2.63
CA SER A 60 -1.72 0.61 1.58
C SER A 60 -0.28 0.76 2.01
N THR A 61 0.10 1.82 2.71
CA THR A 61 1.45 1.98 3.23
C THR A 61 1.77 0.96 4.33
N SER A 62 0.81 0.63 5.20
CA SER A 62 1.00 -0.44 6.20
C SER A 62 1.09 -1.83 5.60
N ALA A 63 0.29 -2.14 4.58
CA ALA A 63 0.44 -3.39 3.86
C ALA A 63 1.75 -3.46 3.05
N GLY A 64 2.28 -2.31 2.62
CA GLY A 64 3.53 -2.18 1.86
C GLY A 64 4.78 -2.64 2.58
N PHE A 65 4.82 -2.56 3.91
CA PHE A 65 5.96 -3.08 4.69
C PHE A 65 6.18 -4.58 4.46
N ALA A 66 5.11 -5.32 4.17
CA ALA A 66 5.15 -6.75 3.89
C ALA A 66 5.22 -7.09 2.40
N ALA A 67 5.18 -6.12 1.48
CA ALA A 67 5.13 -6.39 0.04
C ALA A 67 5.79 -5.25 -0.75
N CYS A 68 6.93 -5.54 -1.38
CA CYS A 68 7.65 -4.59 -2.23
C CYS A 68 8.01 -5.25 -3.56
N LEU A 69 7.88 -4.50 -4.67
CA LEU A 69 8.27 -4.97 -6.01
C LEU A 69 9.75 -5.38 -6.08
N VAL A 70 10.59 -4.72 -5.27
CA VAL A 70 12.01 -5.00 -5.12
C VAL A 70 12.27 -5.21 -3.63
N SER A 71 12.07 -6.45 -3.18
CA SER A 71 12.40 -6.84 -1.81
C SER A 71 13.90 -7.14 -1.75
N ILE A 72 14.65 -6.22 -1.14
CA ILE A 72 16.04 -6.40 -0.72
C ILE A 72 16.02 -6.44 0.80
N ASP A 73 15.38 -7.47 1.36
CA ASP A 73 15.26 -7.60 2.81
C ASP A 73 16.49 -8.33 3.36
N ALA A 74 17.61 -7.61 3.41
CA ALA A 74 18.85 -8.11 3.98
C ALA A 74 18.71 -8.43 5.47
N LEU A 75 17.78 -7.77 6.16
CA LEU A 75 17.51 -8.02 7.57
C LEU A 75 16.84 -9.38 7.76
N LEU A 76 15.77 -9.67 7.01
CA LEU A 76 15.09 -10.96 7.09
C LEU A 76 15.97 -12.10 6.58
N GLY A 77 16.73 -11.88 5.51
CA GLY A 77 17.73 -12.84 5.01
C GLY A 77 18.85 -13.12 6.03
N GLY A 78 19.34 -12.08 6.71
CA GLY A 78 20.35 -12.20 7.76
C GLY A 78 19.85 -12.98 8.98
N LEU A 79 18.66 -12.64 9.49
CA LEU A 79 18.02 -13.38 10.60
C LEU A 79 17.77 -14.85 10.23
N SER A 80 17.30 -15.09 9.01
CA SER A 80 17.05 -16.47 8.52
C SER A 80 18.35 -17.25 8.36
N THR A 81 19.44 -16.60 7.94
CA THR A 81 20.77 -17.21 7.87
C THR A 81 21.27 -17.54 9.28
N SER A 82 21.17 -16.61 10.24
CA SER A 82 21.54 -16.87 11.63
C SER A 82 20.75 -18.02 12.26
N ALA A 83 19.45 -18.12 11.96
CA ALA A 83 18.62 -19.23 12.41
C ALA A 83 18.98 -20.55 11.71
N ALA A 84 19.23 -20.54 10.39
CA ALA A 84 19.60 -21.72 9.63
C ALA A 84 20.98 -22.28 10.03
N SER A 85 21.92 -21.40 10.41
CA SER A 85 23.25 -21.77 10.90
C SER A 85 23.22 -22.63 12.18
N ILE A 86 22.11 -22.64 12.93
CA ILE A 86 21.92 -23.53 14.09
C ILE A 86 21.87 -25.00 13.65
N VAL A 87 21.31 -25.27 12.47
CA VAL A 87 21.15 -26.64 11.93
C VAL A 87 22.23 -26.95 10.89
N ASN A 88 22.59 -25.99 10.04
CA ASN A 88 23.60 -26.15 9.00
C ASN A 88 24.41 -24.86 8.81
N ALA A 89 25.65 -24.85 9.29
CA ALA A 89 26.54 -23.68 9.30
C ALA A 89 26.92 -23.15 7.90
N ASN A 90 26.74 -23.94 6.84
CA ASN A 90 27.08 -23.53 5.47
C ASN A 90 25.89 -22.98 4.67
N TYR A 91 24.68 -22.93 5.26
CA TYR A 91 23.49 -22.48 4.55
C TYR A 91 23.33 -20.96 4.63
N ILE A 92 23.33 -20.30 3.47
CA ILE A 92 23.20 -18.84 3.35
C ILE A 92 21.88 -18.50 2.69
N VAL A 93 21.02 -17.76 3.39
CA VAL A 93 19.76 -17.26 2.83
C VAL A 93 20.04 -15.92 2.17
N THR A 94 20.00 -15.90 0.83
CA THR A 94 20.21 -14.66 0.08
C THR A 94 19.02 -13.70 0.27
N PRO A 95 19.25 -12.37 0.31
CA PRO A 95 18.18 -11.37 0.41
C PRO A 95 17.17 -11.41 -0.76
N LEU A 96 17.55 -12.03 -1.89
CA LEU A 96 16.70 -12.20 -3.07
C LEU A 96 15.80 -13.43 -3.01
N ALA A 97 15.99 -14.31 -2.03
CA ALA A 97 15.26 -15.58 -1.95
C ALA A 97 13.73 -15.40 -1.98
N ASN A 98 13.23 -14.26 -1.47
CA ASN A 98 11.81 -13.95 -1.39
C ASN A 98 11.30 -12.97 -2.49
N SER A 99 12.17 -12.50 -3.38
CA SER A 99 11.82 -11.40 -4.30
C SER A 99 10.71 -11.78 -5.30
N ILE A 100 10.68 -13.03 -5.77
CA ILE A 100 9.66 -13.51 -6.72
C ILE A 100 8.28 -13.54 -6.04
N PHE A 101 8.20 -14.06 -4.82
CA PHE A 101 6.95 -14.10 -4.07
C PHE A 101 6.43 -12.69 -3.78
N MET A 102 7.30 -11.79 -3.31
CA MET A 102 6.93 -10.41 -3.02
C MET A 102 6.45 -9.63 -4.26
N PHE A 103 7.04 -9.90 -5.43
CA PHE A 103 6.60 -9.31 -6.69
C PHE A 103 5.13 -9.62 -6.99
N PHE A 104 4.73 -10.89 -6.97
CA PHE A 104 3.34 -11.28 -7.19
C PHE A 104 2.42 -10.81 -6.06
N PHE A 105 2.89 -10.89 -4.81
CA PHE A 105 2.10 -10.52 -3.64
C PHE A 105 1.77 -9.03 -3.61
N THR A 106 2.67 -8.17 -4.11
CA THR A 106 2.44 -6.72 -4.24
C THR A 106 1.21 -6.40 -5.10
N PHE A 107 1.05 -7.07 -6.25
CA PHE A 107 -0.14 -6.88 -7.10
C PHE A 107 -1.41 -7.43 -6.45
N PHE A 108 -1.29 -8.58 -5.79
CA PHE A 108 -2.40 -9.22 -5.08
C PHE A 108 -2.97 -8.32 -3.98
N ILE A 109 -2.10 -7.82 -3.10
CA ILE A 109 -2.46 -6.93 -2.00
C ILE A 109 -2.98 -5.58 -2.51
N THR A 110 -2.35 -5.01 -3.55
CA THR A 110 -2.84 -3.78 -4.18
C THR A 110 -4.29 -3.93 -4.65
N GLY A 111 -4.60 -5.05 -5.32
CA GLY A 111 -5.95 -5.35 -5.79
C GLY A 111 -6.96 -5.49 -4.64
N ILE A 112 -6.59 -6.21 -3.58
CA ILE A 112 -7.43 -6.40 -2.39
C ILE A 112 -7.73 -5.07 -1.69
N ILE A 113 -6.70 -4.24 -1.44
CA ILE A 113 -6.89 -2.97 -0.76
C ILE A 113 -7.82 -2.06 -1.56
N ALA A 114 -7.59 -1.94 -2.87
CA ALA A 114 -8.44 -1.12 -3.72
C ALA A 114 -9.88 -1.64 -3.75
N PHE A 115 -10.07 -2.96 -3.84
CA PHE A 115 -11.39 -3.59 -3.84
C PHE A 115 -12.14 -3.35 -2.52
N ILE A 116 -11.48 -3.55 -1.39
CA ILE A 116 -12.08 -3.33 -0.07
C ILE A 116 -12.45 -1.86 0.11
N ASN A 117 -11.58 -0.95 -0.32
CA ASN A 117 -11.85 0.47 -0.21
C ASN A 117 -13.08 0.90 -1.02
N ASP A 118 -13.12 0.55 -2.30
CA ASP A 118 -14.21 0.96 -3.20
C ASP A 118 -15.54 0.27 -2.84
N ARG A 119 -15.50 -0.99 -2.38
CA ARG A 119 -16.72 -1.75 -2.11
C ARG A 119 -17.28 -1.56 -0.70
N PHE A 120 -16.43 -1.35 0.30
CA PHE A 120 -16.84 -1.33 1.70
C PHE A 120 -16.53 -0.03 2.42
N ILE A 121 -15.32 0.53 2.28
CA ILE A 121 -14.90 1.69 3.10
C ILE A 121 -15.57 2.96 2.60
N GLU A 122 -15.41 3.29 1.33
CA GLU A 122 -15.96 4.51 0.77
C GLU A 122 -17.49 4.66 0.98
N PRO A 123 -18.34 3.66 0.66
CA PRO A 123 -19.78 3.80 0.87
C PRO A 123 -20.15 3.94 2.36
N LYS A 124 -19.41 3.28 3.27
CA LYS A 124 -19.64 3.41 4.71
C LYS A 124 -19.26 4.80 5.23
N VAL A 125 -18.14 5.33 4.77
CA VAL A 125 -17.66 6.67 5.16
C VAL A 125 -18.63 7.72 4.64
N GLU A 126 -19.08 7.60 3.39
CA GLU A 126 -20.07 8.51 2.81
C GLU A 126 -21.40 8.48 3.58
N TYR A 127 -21.91 7.29 3.91
CA TYR A 127 -23.11 7.13 4.75
C TYR A 127 -22.95 7.77 6.13
N PHE A 128 -21.79 7.59 6.79
CA PHE A 128 -21.53 8.14 8.11
C PHE A 128 -21.55 9.67 8.11
N PHE A 129 -20.92 10.31 7.13
CA PHE A 129 -20.87 11.77 7.03
C PHE A 129 -22.20 12.39 6.58
N LEU A 130 -22.96 11.72 5.71
CA LEU A 130 -24.31 12.15 5.36
C LEU A 130 -25.26 12.15 6.57
N ARG A 131 -25.14 11.17 7.48
CA ARG A 131 -25.93 11.11 8.71
C ARG A 131 -25.57 12.21 9.71
N ARG A 132 -24.29 12.60 9.77
CA ARG A 132 -23.81 13.66 10.68
C ARG A 132 -24.22 15.06 10.23
N ASN A 133 -24.28 15.33 8.93
CA ASN A 133 -24.75 16.63 8.40
C ASN A 133 -26.28 16.85 8.48
N ARG A 134 -27.04 15.84 8.91
CA ARG A 134 -28.50 15.93 9.12
C ARG A 134 -28.90 16.20 10.59
N LYS A 135 -27.95 16.35 11.50
CA LYS A 135 -28.16 16.80 12.88
C LYS A 135 -27.57 18.20 13.04
#